data_AF-A0A919NJJ3-F1
#
_entry.id   AF-A0A919NJJ3-F1
#
_cell.length_a   1.000
_cell.length_b   1.000
_cell.length_c   1.000
_cell.angle_alpha   90.00
_cell.angle_beta   90.00
_cell.angle_gamma   90.00
#
_symmetry.space_group_name_H-M   'P 1'
#
loop_
_entity.id
_entity.type
_entity.pdbx_description
1 polymer ?
#
loop_
_entity_poly.entity_id
_entity_poly.type
_entity_poly.pdbx_seq_one_letter_code
_entity_poly.pdbx_strand_id
1 'polypeptide(L)'
;MAIDYNLYLAGNPPVEVVAQWAFPALADRPTGTVPFLAANLDEKYGFEVVVTSGENAYLDVMTDDGGWEWEPETYVVVAFRLDKEADRPTATDHVLAVVQRVLVAADQDAALVLNGDVLLLSRLNGVVIKHRRDTWWSFHPAADQLIPG
;
A
#
# COMPACT_ATOMS: atom_id res chain seq x y z
N MET A 1 -1.62 2.24 19.51
CA MET A 1 -2.50 2.46 18.35
C MET A 1 -1.97 1.64 17.19
N ALA A 2 -2.86 1.00 16.43
CA ALA A 2 -2.51 0.31 15.19
C ALA A 2 -2.02 1.32 14.14
N ILE A 3 -1.27 0.84 13.15
CA ILE A 3 -0.87 1.61 11.98
C ILE A 3 -1.50 0.96 10.76
N ASP A 4 -2.15 1.75 9.93
CA ASP A 4 -2.79 1.26 8.71
C ASP A 4 -2.06 1.85 7.49
N TYR A 5 -1.69 1.01 6.52
CA TYR A 5 -1.19 1.45 5.21
C TYR A 5 -2.16 1.00 4.13
N ASN A 6 -2.50 1.89 3.20
CA ASN A 6 -3.39 1.57 2.09
C ASN A 6 -2.72 1.94 0.77
N LEU A 7 -2.40 0.93 -0.03
CA LEU A 7 -1.95 1.12 -1.41
C LEU A 7 -3.15 1.03 -2.34
N TYR A 8 -3.58 2.18 -2.86
CA TYR A 8 -4.61 2.28 -3.89
C TYR A 8 -3.99 2.12 -5.27
N LEU A 9 -4.63 1.34 -6.14
CA LEU A 9 -4.35 1.21 -7.57
C LEU A 9 -5.59 1.62 -8.34
N ALA A 10 -5.49 2.62 -9.21
CA ALA A 10 -6.61 3.06 -10.04
C ALA A 10 -6.93 2.04 -11.14
N GLY A 11 -8.19 2.01 -11.54
CA GLY A 11 -8.73 1.07 -12.51
C GLY A 11 -9.21 -0.22 -11.83
N ASN A 12 -9.40 -1.25 -12.64
CA ASN A 12 -9.98 -2.52 -12.20
C ASN A 12 -9.04 -3.71 -12.46
N PRO A 13 -7.79 -3.70 -11.95
CA PRO A 13 -6.96 -4.92 -12.00
C PRO A 13 -7.65 -6.02 -11.17
N PRO A 14 -7.65 -7.29 -11.59
CA PRO A 14 -8.26 -8.36 -10.81
C PRO A 14 -7.60 -8.50 -9.42
N VAL A 15 -8.39 -8.63 -8.36
CA VAL A 15 -7.89 -8.67 -6.97
C VAL A 15 -6.93 -9.85 -6.73
N GLU A 16 -7.15 -10.97 -7.40
CA GLU A 16 -6.29 -12.15 -7.33
C GLU A 16 -4.93 -11.90 -7.97
N VAL A 17 -4.90 -11.11 -9.05
CA VAL A 17 -3.66 -10.71 -9.74
C VAL A 17 -2.88 -9.73 -8.87
N VAL A 18 -3.55 -8.77 -8.24
CA VAL A 18 -2.93 -7.84 -7.28
C VAL A 18 -2.37 -8.61 -6.07
N ALA A 19 -3.14 -9.57 -5.52
CA ALA A 19 -2.68 -10.44 -4.44
C ALA A 19 -1.45 -11.28 -4.84
N GLN A 20 -1.39 -11.76 -6.10
CA GLN A 20 -0.23 -12.47 -6.63
C GLN A 20 1.01 -11.58 -6.76
N TRP A 21 0.85 -10.33 -7.21
CA TRP A 21 1.95 -9.36 -7.27
C TRP A 21 2.48 -9.02 -5.88
N ALA A 22 1.58 -8.80 -4.93
CA ALA A 22 1.90 -8.48 -3.55
C ALA A 22 2.62 -9.66 -2.84
N PHE A 23 2.10 -10.88 -3.04
CA PHE A 23 2.52 -12.10 -2.34
C PHE A 23 2.86 -13.21 -3.33
N PRO A 24 4.12 -13.26 -3.83
CA PRO A 24 4.51 -14.26 -4.84
C PRO A 24 4.47 -15.68 -4.29
N ALA A 25 4.79 -15.88 -3.01
CA ALA A 25 4.73 -17.18 -2.34
C ALA A 25 3.27 -17.55 -2.05
N LEU A 26 2.84 -18.74 -2.52
CA LEU A 26 1.45 -19.20 -2.37
C LEU A 26 0.96 -19.24 -0.91
N ALA A 27 1.85 -19.57 0.03
CA ALA A 27 1.52 -19.65 1.46
C ALA A 27 1.19 -18.28 2.08
N ASP A 28 1.64 -17.19 1.46
CA ASP A 28 1.41 -15.83 1.96
C ASP A 28 0.26 -15.13 1.22
N ARG A 29 -0.33 -15.77 0.20
CA ARG A 29 -1.37 -15.14 -0.63
C ARG A 29 -2.68 -15.01 0.15
N PRO A 30 -3.28 -13.80 0.17
CA PRO A 30 -4.64 -13.61 0.63
C PRO A 30 -5.62 -14.54 -0.08
N THR A 31 -6.55 -15.11 0.69
CA THR A 31 -7.63 -15.97 0.18
C THR A 31 -8.98 -15.43 0.63
N GLY A 32 -10.06 -15.85 -0.03
CA GLY A 32 -11.40 -15.35 0.25
C GLY A 32 -12.30 -15.47 -0.97
N THR A 33 -13.28 -14.58 -1.04
CA THR A 33 -14.25 -14.51 -2.13
C THR A 33 -14.19 -13.12 -2.72
N VAL A 34 -13.92 -13.03 -4.02
CA VAL A 34 -13.96 -11.76 -4.79
C VAL A 34 -15.25 -11.00 -4.47
N PRO A 35 -15.17 -9.68 -4.20
CA PRO A 35 -14.01 -8.80 -4.37
C PRO A 35 -13.01 -8.78 -3.21
N PHE A 36 -13.14 -9.64 -2.19
CA PHE A 36 -12.41 -9.52 -0.92
C PHE A 36 -11.50 -10.73 -0.65
N LEU A 37 -10.20 -10.48 -0.53
CA LEU A 37 -9.19 -11.47 -0.13
C LEU A 37 -8.47 -11.00 1.13
N ALA A 38 -8.16 -11.90 2.06
CA ALA A 38 -7.44 -11.57 3.28
C ALA A 38 -6.43 -12.65 3.68
N ALA A 39 -5.39 -12.23 4.43
CA ALA A 39 -4.50 -13.11 5.15
C ALA A 39 -4.06 -12.44 6.45
N ASN A 40 -4.01 -13.21 7.54
CA ASN A 40 -3.28 -12.80 8.73
C ASN A 40 -1.82 -13.26 8.54
N LEU A 41 -0.89 -12.31 8.56
CA LEU A 41 0.54 -12.55 8.40
C LEU A 41 1.33 -11.96 9.59
N ASP A 42 0.69 -11.79 10.75
CA ASP A 42 1.27 -11.13 11.92
C ASP A 42 2.53 -11.83 12.41
N GLU A 43 2.49 -13.17 12.51
CA GLU A 43 3.63 -13.95 13.00
C GLU A 43 4.88 -13.83 12.11
N LYS A 44 4.68 -13.69 10.80
CA LYS A 44 5.76 -13.74 9.81
C LYS A 44 6.24 -12.36 9.39
N TYR A 45 5.31 -11.44 9.17
CA TYR A 45 5.59 -10.12 8.62
C TYR A 45 5.14 -8.96 9.52
N GLY A 46 4.35 -9.23 10.56
CA GLY A 46 3.91 -8.23 11.54
C GLY A 46 2.68 -7.43 11.11
N PHE A 47 1.90 -7.93 10.14
CA PHE A 47 0.67 -7.30 9.70
C PHE A 47 -0.40 -8.29 9.24
N GLU A 48 -1.65 -7.86 9.29
CA GLU A 48 -2.76 -8.42 8.52
C GLU A 48 -2.87 -7.68 7.19
N VAL A 49 -3.34 -8.37 6.15
CA VAL A 49 -3.55 -7.77 4.83
C VAL A 49 -4.92 -8.11 4.27
N VAL A 50 -5.52 -7.12 3.62
CA VAL A 50 -6.75 -7.23 2.84
C VAL A 50 -6.51 -6.68 1.45
N VAL A 51 -6.97 -7.39 0.42
CA VAL A 51 -7.02 -6.92 -0.97
C VAL A 51 -8.49 -6.84 -1.36
N THR A 52 -8.95 -5.65 -1.73
CA THR A 52 -10.34 -5.45 -2.16
C THR A 52 -10.46 -4.51 -3.35
N SER A 53 -11.40 -4.78 -4.25
CA SER A 53 -11.80 -3.82 -5.29
C SER A 53 -12.95 -2.94 -4.82
N GLY A 54 -13.06 -1.75 -5.40
CA GLY A 54 -14.13 -0.80 -5.13
C GLY A 54 -14.31 0.19 -6.28
N GLU A 55 -15.29 1.07 -6.11
CA GLU A 55 -15.65 2.12 -7.06
C GLU A 55 -15.83 3.44 -6.30
N ASN A 56 -15.67 4.56 -7.02
CA ASN A 56 -15.86 5.92 -6.51
C ASN A 56 -15.02 6.20 -5.26
N ALA A 57 -13.72 5.91 -5.33
CA ALA A 57 -12.82 6.29 -4.24
C ALA A 57 -12.67 7.82 -4.20
N TYR A 58 -12.53 8.35 -2.99
CA TYR A 58 -12.22 9.75 -2.74
C TYR A 58 -11.09 9.79 -1.71
N LEU A 59 -9.90 10.19 -2.14
CA LEU A 59 -8.76 10.41 -1.28
C LEU A 59 -8.61 11.91 -1.09
N ASP A 60 -8.70 12.38 0.15
CA ASP A 60 -8.33 13.72 0.60
C ASP A 60 -7.32 13.55 1.73
N VAL A 61 -6.05 13.75 1.40
CA VAL A 61 -4.91 13.38 2.26
C VAL A 61 -3.86 14.49 2.28
N MET A 62 -3.05 14.50 3.32
CA MET A 62 -2.05 15.53 3.56
C MET A 62 -0.68 15.16 2.98
N THR A 63 -0.09 16.12 2.28
CA THR A 63 1.30 16.13 1.79
C THR A 63 2.14 17.15 2.56
N ASP A 64 3.42 17.30 2.19
CA ASP A 64 4.26 18.39 2.69
C ASP A 64 3.79 19.78 2.23
N ASP A 65 3.13 19.86 1.07
CA ASP A 65 2.71 21.11 0.43
C ASP A 65 1.24 21.47 0.70
N GLY A 66 0.52 20.64 1.45
CA GLY A 66 -0.90 20.84 1.78
C GLY A 66 -1.78 19.64 1.45
N GLY A 67 -3.08 19.88 1.29
CA GLY A 67 -4.05 18.85 0.89
C GLY A 67 -3.80 18.36 -0.53
N TRP A 68 -4.05 17.07 -0.75
CA TRP A 68 -3.97 16.40 -2.03
C TRP A 68 -5.21 15.54 -2.22
N GLU A 69 -5.84 15.70 -3.38
CA GLU A 69 -7.08 15.02 -3.70
C GLU A 69 -6.90 14.11 -4.92
N TRP A 70 -7.53 12.93 -4.87
CA TRP A 70 -7.57 12.00 -5.98
C TRP A 70 -8.83 11.13 -5.95
N GLU A 71 -9.50 11.05 -7.11
CA GLU A 71 -10.80 10.38 -7.27
C GLU A 71 -10.75 9.31 -8.37
N PRO A 72 -10.20 8.11 -8.08
CA PRO A 72 -10.26 7.02 -9.04
C PRO A 72 -11.68 6.43 -9.10
N GLU A 73 -12.26 6.39 -10.31
CA GLU A 73 -13.60 5.83 -10.57
C GLU A 73 -13.72 4.36 -10.15
N THR A 74 -12.68 3.57 -10.43
CA THR A 74 -12.53 2.18 -9.98
C THR A 74 -11.16 2.02 -9.35
N TYR A 75 -11.04 1.14 -8.36
CA TYR A 75 -9.77 0.89 -7.71
C TYR A 75 -9.66 -0.52 -7.12
N VAL A 76 -8.41 -0.94 -6.89
CA VAL A 76 -8.08 -1.99 -5.93
C VAL A 76 -7.22 -1.40 -4.83
N VAL A 77 -7.52 -1.76 -3.58
CA VAL A 77 -6.69 -1.38 -2.43
C VAL A 77 -6.05 -2.62 -1.82
N VAL A 78 -4.75 -2.51 -1.53
CA VAL A 78 -4.02 -3.43 -0.64
C VAL A 78 -3.86 -2.72 0.70
N ALA A 79 -4.68 -3.13 1.67
CA ALA A 79 -4.73 -2.56 3.01
C ALA A 79 -3.94 -3.43 3.98
N PHE A 80 -2.99 -2.84 4.69
CA PHE A 80 -2.17 -3.48 5.71
C PHE A 80 -2.53 -2.90 7.07
N ARG A 81 -2.71 -3.77 8.05
CA ARG A 81 -2.95 -3.40 9.43
C ARG A 81 -1.84 -3.95 10.32
N LEU A 82 -1.09 -3.05 10.94
CA LEU A 82 -0.05 -3.39 11.90
C LEU A 82 -0.63 -3.18 13.31
N ASP A 83 -0.70 -4.25 14.10
CA ASP A 83 -1.13 -4.13 15.49
C ASP A 83 -0.13 -3.29 16.32
N LYS A 84 -0.59 -2.78 17.46
CA LYS A 84 0.25 -2.04 18.41
C LYS A 84 1.43 -2.86 18.94
N GLU A 85 1.31 -4.19 18.99
CA GLU A 85 2.34 -5.11 19.50
C GLU A 85 3.37 -5.52 18.43
N ALA A 86 3.16 -5.15 17.16
CA ALA A 86 4.08 -5.47 16.09
C ALA A 86 5.43 -4.73 16.25
N ASP A 87 6.53 -5.36 15.83
CA ASP A 87 7.82 -4.69 15.66
C ASP A 87 7.74 -3.72 14.48
N ARG A 88 7.36 -2.47 14.76
CA ARG A 88 6.93 -1.49 13.76
C ARG A 88 7.95 -1.20 12.68
N PRO A 89 9.26 -1.00 12.98
CA PRO A 89 10.26 -0.82 11.93
C PRO A 89 10.28 -2.00 10.96
N THR A 90 10.40 -3.23 11.48
CA THR A 90 10.47 -4.45 10.66
C THR A 90 9.18 -4.68 9.86
N ALA A 91 8.02 -4.49 10.48
CA ALA A 91 6.73 -4.66 9.80
C ALA A 91 6.51 -3.60 8.71
N THR A 92 6.95 -2.36 8.95
CA THR A 92 6.90 -1.28 7.94
C THR A 92 7.79 -1.61 6.75
N ASP A 93 9.01 -2.11 6.97
CA ASP A 93 9.90 -2.54 5.88
C ASP A 93 9.27 -3.67 5.05
N HIS A 94 8.57 -4.61 5.69
CA HIS A 94 7.83 -5.66 4.98
C HIS A 94 6.66 -5.12 4.15
N VAL A 95 5.87 -4.19 4.68
CA VAL A 95 4.81 -3.50 3.91
C VAL A 95 5.40 -2.83 2.69
N LEU A 96 6.49 -2.07 2.85
CA LEU A 96 7.10 -1.34 1.75
C LEU A 96 7.72 -2.27 0.70
N ALA A 97 8.23 -3.43 1.11
CA ALA A 97 8.65 -4.47 0.17
C ALA A 97 7.47 -5.03 -0.64
N VAL A 98 6.29 -5.18 -0.04
CA VAL A 98 5.07 -5.57 -0.78
C VAL A 98 4.63 -4.46 -1.73
N VAL A 99 4.59 -3.20 -1.27
CA VAL A 99 4.27 -2.03 -2.10
C VAL A 99 5.19 -1.95 -3.31
N GLN A 100 6.50 -2.13 -3.12
CA GLN A 100 7.48 -2.12 -4.20
C GLN A 100 7.17 -3.19 -5.26
N ARG A 101 6.86 -4.43 -4.85
CA ARG A 101 6.54 -5.51 -5.80
C ARG A 101 5.31 -5.19 -6.63
N VAL A 102 4.28 -4.65 -5.98
CA VAL A 102 3.05 -4.21 -6.66
C VAL A 102 3.38 -3.10 -7.66
N LEU A 103 4.11 -2.06 -7.25
CA LEU A 103 4.50 -0.96 -8.15
C LEU A 103 5.36 -1.42 -9.33
N VAL A 104 6.22 -2.43 -9.17
CA VAL A 104 7.02 -2.97 -10.28
C VAL A 104 6.15 -3.78 -11.26
N ALA A 105 5.15 -4.52 -10.77
CA ALA A 105 4.32 -5.40 -11.59
C ALA A 105 3.12 -4.69 -12.24
N ALA A 106 2.59 -3.67 -11.57
CA ALA A 106 1.42 -2.90 -11.98
C ALA A 106 1.84 -1.67 -12.79
N ASP A 107 1.08 -1.32 -13.81
CA ASP A 107 1.20 -0.06 -14.59
C ASP A 107 0.17 1.01 -14.18
N GLN A 108 -0.79 0.66 -13.32
CA GLN A 108 -1.85 1.55 -12.84
C GLN A 108 -1.31 2.77 -12.08
N ASP A 109 -2.00 3.91 -12.14
CA ASP A 109 -1.75 4.98 -11.19
C ASP A 109 -2.00 4.49 -9.75
N ALA A 110 -1.23 5.00 -8.79
CA ALA A 110 -1.24 4.49 -7.43
C ALA A 110 -1.04 5.57 -6.37
N ALA A 111 -1.53 5.32 -5.16
CA ALA A 111 -1.28 6.15 -3.99
C ALA A 111 -1.09 5.28 -2.74
N LEU A 112 -0.01 5.52 -1.98
CA LEU A 112 0.22 4.92 -0.68
C LEU A 112 -0.15 5.91 0.41
N VAL A 113 -1.18 5.57 1.18
CA VAL A 113 -1.71 6.39 2.28
C VAL A 113 -1.45 5.72 3.62
N LEU A 114 -0.88 6.47 4.55
CA LEU A 114 -0.68 6.09 5.94
C LEU A 114 -1.82 6.64 6.79
N ASN A 115 -2.41 5.78 7.63
CA ASN A 115 -3.47 6.07 8.61
C ASN A 115 -4.71 6.79 8.05
N GLY A 116 -4.90 6.72 6.73
CA GLY A 116 -6.05 7.31 6.02
C GLY A 116 -5.91 8.78 5.67
N ASP A 117 -4.88 9.48 6.14
CA ASP A 117 -4.78 10.94 6.03
C ASP A 117 -3.40 11.46 5.62
N VAL A 118 -2.36 10.61 5.55
CA VAL A 118 -1.01 11.03 5.14
C VAL A 118 -0.60 10.35 3.84
N LEU A 119 -0.37 11.13 2.79
CA LEU A 119 0.18 10.61 1.55
C LEU A 119 1.69 10.37 1.72
N LEU A 120 2.15 9.16 1.43
CA LEU A 120 3.57 8.80 1.45
C LEU A 120 4.16 8.73 0.05
N LEU A 121 3.38 8.26 -0.91
CA LEU A 121 3.80 8.10 -2.30
C LEU A 121 2.60 8.22 -3.23
N SER A 122 2.80 8.85 -4.37
CA SER A 122 1.91 8.75 -5.52
C SER A 122 2.68 8.26 -6.74
N ARG A 123 2.02 7.49 -7.60
CA ARG A 123 2.43 7.22 -8.97
C ARG A 123 1.33 7.73 -9.88
N LEU A 124 1.62 8.76 -10.67
CA LEU A 124 0.68 9.32 -11.64
C LEU A 124 1.33 9.40 -13.01
N ASN A 125 0.66 8.87 -14.04
CA ASN A 125 1.17 8.79 -15.41
C ASN A 125 2.57 8.15 -15.47
N GLY A 126 2.79 7.10 -14.67
CA GLY A 126 4.08 6.40 -14.56
C GLY A 126 5.19 7.13 -13.79
N VAL A 127 4.94 8.33 -13.26
CA VAL A 127 5.90 9.09 -12.45
C VAL A 127 5.64 8.82 -10.97
N VAL A 128 6.63 8.27 -10.28
CA VAL A 128 6.59 8.07 -8.83
C VAL A 128 7.12 9.31 -8.11
N ILE A 129 6.35 9.81 -7.16
CA ILE A 129 6.72 10.92 -6.27
C ILE A 129 6.57 10.45 -4.84
N LYS A 130 7.65 10.53 -4.06
CA LYS A 130 7.60 10.36 -2.60
C LYS A 130 7.32 11.69 -1.91
N HIS A 131 6.34 11.65 -1.04
CA HIS A 131 5.98 12.72 -0.11
C HIS A 131 6.57 12.40 1.26
N ARG A 132 6.72 13.38 2.14
CA ARG A 132 7.23 13.20 3.52
C ARG A 132 8.65 12.64 3.56
N ARG A 133 9.51 13.03 2.60
CA ARG A 133 10.87 12.46 2.51
C ARG A 133 11.68 12.65 3.78
N ASP A 134 11.74 13.88 4.25
CA ASP A 134 12.56 14.25 5.40
C ASP A 134 11.94 13.82 6.73
N THR A 135 10.61 13.66 6.76
CA THR A 135 9.83 13.44 7.99
C THR A 135 9.36 12.00 8.19
N TRP A 136 9.35 11.18 7.13
CA TRP A 136 8.92 9.78 7.20
C TRP A 136 9.93 8.85 6.52
N TRP A 137 10.23 9.04 5.23
CA TRP A 137 11.12 8.12 4.49
C TRP A 137 12.55 8.07 5.03
N SER A 138 13.05 9.19 5.58
CA SER A 138 14.37 9.27 6.22
C SER A 138 14.53 8.31 7.40
N PHE A 139 13.43 7.88 8.04
CA PHE A 139 13.41 6.90 9.11
C PHE A 139 13.31 5.45 8.60
N HIS A 140 13.11 5.26 7.29
CA HIS A 140 12.97 3.97 6.60
C HIS A 140 13.94 3.85 5.41
N PRO A 141 15.26 3.97 5.62
CA PRO A 141 16.25 4.12 4.54
C PRO A 141 16.34 2.89 3.62
N ALA A 142 16.07 1.69 4.13
CA ALA A 142 16.03 0.48 3.31
C ALA A 142 14.89 0.56 2.29
N ALA A 143 13.71 0.99 2.72
CA ALA A 143 12.55 1.15 1.85
C ALA A 143 12.66 2.35 0.90
N ASP A 144 13.27 3.44 1.35
CA ASP A 144 13.54 4.59 0.49
C ASP A 144 14.42 4.20 -0.71
N GLN A 145 15.39 3.31 -0.53
CA GLN A 145 16.21 2.78 -1.63
C GLN A 145 15.46 1.80 -2.55
N LEU A 146 14.48 1.06 -2.01
CA LEU A 146 13.76 0.02 -2.75
C LEU A 146 12.77 0.57 -3.77
N ILE A 147 12.11 1.69 -3.46
CA ILE A 147 11.09 2.29 -4.33
C ILE A 147 11.72 3.52 -5.00
N PRO A 148 12.02 3.50 -6.31
CA PRO A 148 12.53 4.68 -7.00
C PRO A 148 11.44 5.74 -7.09
N GLY A 149 11.81 6.99 -6.88
CA GLY A 149 10.90 8.12 -6.84
C GLY A 149 11.50 9.26 -6.08
#